data_AF-A0A1B2Z8D5-F1
#
_entry.id   AF-A0A1B2Z8D5-F1
#
_cell.length_a   1.000
_cell.length_b   1.000
_cell.length_c   1.000
_cell.angle_alpha   90.00
_cell.angle_beta   90.00
_cell.angle_gamma   90.00
#
_symmetry.space_group_name_H-M   'P 1'
#
loop_
_entity.id
_entity.type
_entity.pdbx_description
1 polymer ?
#
loop_
_entity_poly.entity_id
_entity_poly.type
_entity_poly.pdbx_seq_one_letter_code
_entity_poly.pdbx_strand_id
1 'polypeptide(L)'
;MYIAQAYKFKHDGWRYVVGTIIIFLIGWQFLGMIPLIVVSFFQAENLPEFLIASESAFASLFPAKSNLYLLLILLTFIGGFIALIFVIKYIHRETLTQLTTSRKKIDWGRFFFGFGLIAALSIVTTVFDFYSNPENYVVQFELIPFLIMFVIVVVLIPIQTSFEEYFFRGYLMQGIGIAAKNKWVPLLITSVIFGGLHFFNPEVEKIGNVAMIYYIGTGFFLGIITLMDEGMELSLGFHAGTNLIIALLVTADWTVFQTNSILLDLSDPGAGIEVVLPVFILYPLLLGIMAWKYKWTHWREKLFGKINPPDELISIEE
;
A
#
# COMPACT_ATOMS: atom_id res chain seq x y z
N MET A 1 -6.60 -4.36 -21.66
CA MET A 1 -6.09 -5.34 -20.69
C MET A 1 -4.93 -4.70 -19.97
N TYR A 2 -5.06 -4.50 -18.66
CA TYR A 2 -4.11 -3.75 -17.85
C TYR A 2 -2.71 -4.36 -17.86
N ILE A 3 -2.56 -5.65 -17.53
CA ILE A 3 -1.25 -6.32 -17.59
C ILE A 3 -0.68 -6.31 -19.02
N ALA A 4 -1.52 -6.47 -20.04
CA ALA A 4 -1.07 -6.47 -21.43
C ALA A 4 -0.51 -5.13 -21.91
N GLN A 5 -0.65 -4.03 -21.13
CA GLN A 5 0.06 -2.78 -21.43
C GLN A 5 1.57 -2.98 -21.48
N ALA A 6 2.10 -3.96 -20.72
CA ALA A 6 3.52 -4.22 -20.70
C ALA A 6 4.10 -4.76 -22.02
N TYR A 7 3.28 -5.25 -22.95
CA TYR A 7 3.73 -5.54 -24.32
C TYR A 7 4.02 -4.30 -25.17
N LYS A 8 3.62 -3.10 -24.72
CA LYS A 8 3.82 -1.85 -25.49
C LYS A 8 5.16 -1.18 -25.22
N PHE A 9 5.97 -1.72 -24.34
CA PHE A 9 7.25 -1.16 -23.95
C PHE A 9 8.28 -2.27 -23.71
N LYS A 10 9.50 -1.91 -23.28
CA LYS A 10 10.57 -2.90 -23.11
C LYS A 10 10.28 -3.78 -21.90
N HIS A 11 10.00 -5.06 -22.15
CA HIS A 11 9.46 -6.01 -21.17
C HIS A 11 10.31 -7.28 -20.95
N ASP A 12 11.56 -7.29 -21.42
CA ASP A 12 12.46 -8.43 -21.24
C ASP A 12 12.56 -8.81 -19.74
N GLY A 13 12.48 -10.11 -19.41
CA GLY A 13 12.38 -10.56 -18.01
C GLY A 13 13.49 -10.05 -17.09
N TRP A 14 14.72 -9.91 -17.60
CA TRP A 14 15.85 -9.37 -16.84
C TRP A 14 15.60 -7.93 -16.35
N ARG A 15 14.81 -7.13 -17.10
CA ARG A 15 14.48 -5.75 -16.72
C ARG A 15 13.66 -5.72 -15.45
N TYR A 16 12.71 -6.64 -15.31
CA TYR A 16 11.90 -6.78 -14.09
C TYR A 16 12.74 -7.22 -12.89
N VAL A 17 13.70 -8.12 -13.07
CA VAL A 17 14.62 -8.55 -12.00
C VAL A 17 15.53 -7.40 -11.57
N VAL A 18 16.23 -6.78 -12.52
CA VAL A 18 17.16 -5.66 -12.24
C VAL A 18 16.40 -4.46 -11.68
N GLY A 19 15.23 -4.13 -12.25
CA GLY A 19 14.43 -3.03 -11.75
C GLY A 19 13.85 -3.30 -10.36
N THR A 20 13.47 -4.54 -10.03
CA THR A 20 13.08 -4.90 -8.65
C THR A 20 14.24 -4.64 -7.67
N ILE A 21 15.47 -5.03 -8.02
CA ILE A 21 16.66 -4.76 -7.20
C ILE A 21 16.87 -3.25 -7.04
N ILE A 22 16.79 -2.48 -8.12
CA ILE A 22 16.97 -1.02 -8.08
C ILE A 22 15.87 -0.35 -7.24
N ILE A 23 14.62 -0.74 -7.41
CA ILE A 23 13.48 -0.11 -6.73
C ILE A 23 13.48 -0.46 -5.25
N PHE A 24 13.52 -1.76 -4.93
CA PHE A 24 13.33 -2.25 -3.58
C PHE A 24 14.61 -2.16 -2.77
N LEU A 25 15.71 -2.78 -3.22
CA LEU A 25 16.94 -2.85 -2.42
C LEU A 25 17.70 -1.53 -2.43
N ILE A 26 17.89 -0.92 -3.61
CA ILE A 26 18.69 0.30 -3.72
C ILE A 26 17.86 1.54 -3.38
N GLY A 27 16.68 1.69 -3.99
CA GLY A 27 15.84 2.87 -3.83
C GLY A 27 15.23 2.98 -2.44
N TRP A 28 14.43 1.97 -2.06
CA TRP A 28 13.70 2.00 -0.80
C TRP A 28 14.57 1.64 0.41
N GLN A 29 15.19 0.45 0.40
CA GLN A 29 15.88 -0.09 1.57
C GLN A 29 17.27 0.52 1.82
N PHE A 30 17.96 0.99 0.78
CA PHE A 30 19.27 1.63 0.96
C PHE A 30 19.15 3.16 0.96
N LEU A 31 18.90 3.78 -0.19
CA LEU A 31 18.87 5.25 -0.33
C LEU A 31 17.76 5.88 0.53
N GLY A 32 16.58 5.28 0.54
CA GLY A 32 15.44 5.74 1.32
C GLY A 32 15.70 5.68 2.84
N MET A 33 16.44 4.68 3.32
CA MET A 33 16.74 4.55 4.75
C MET A 33 17.82 5.49 5.26
N ILE A 34 18.61 6.15 4.39
CA ILE A 34 19.73 7.02 4.82
C ILE A 34 19.29 8.08 5.85
N PRO A 35 18.22 8.87 5.64
CA PRO A 35 17.81 9.87 6.62
C PRO A 35 17.44 9.25 7.97
N LEU A 36 16.70 8.14 7.97
CA LEU A 36 16.31 7.43 9.18
C LEU A 36 17.53 6.90 9.94
N ILE A 37 18.46 6.24 9.25
CA ILE A 37 19.69 5.69 9.83
C ILE A 37 20.55 6.82 10.43
N VAL A 38 20.77 7.91 9.69
CA VAL A 38 21.63 9.01 10.14
C VAL A 38 21.04 9.70 11.36
N VAL A 39 19.75 10.04 11.35
CA VAL A 39 19.12 10.67 12.52
C VAL A 39 19.10 9.72 13.71
N SER A 40 18.79 8.44 13.49
CA SER A 40 18.80 7.43 14.57
C SER A 40 20.18 7.24 15.17
N PHE A 41 21.26 7.33 14.38
CA PHE A 41 22.63 7.26 14.88
C PHE A 41 22.96 8.40 15.86
N PHE A 42 22.46 9.61 15.59
CA PHE A 42 22.63 10.75 16.49
C PHE A 42 21.65 10.74 17.67
N GLN A 43 20.56 9.97 17.57
CA GLN A 43 19.57 9.82 18.64
C GLN A 43 20.00 8.76 19.67
N ALA A 44 20.76 7.75 19.26
CA ALA A 44 21.29 6.72 20.15
C ALA A 44 22.44 7.26 21.02
N GLU A 45 22.50 6.83 22.27
CA GLU A 45 23.56 7.19 23.22
C GLU A 45 24.89 6.53 22.86
N ASN A 46 24.84 5.33 22.28
CA ASN A 46 26.01 4.54 21.93
C ASN A 46 25.73 3.52 20.82
N LEU A 47 26.79 2.91 20.27
CA LEU A 47 26.68 1.94 19.20
C LEU A 47 25.85 0.68 19.58
N PRO A 48 26.00 0.09 20.77
CA PRO A 48 25.13 -1.02 21.20
C PRO A 48 23.63 -0.70 21.13
N GLU A 49 23.21 0.45 21.66
CA GLU A 49 21.80 0.87 21.61
C GLU A 49 21.32 1.06 20.17
N PHE A 50 22.13 1.71 19.33
CA PHE A 50 21.83 1.88 17.91
C PHE A 50 21.61 0.54 17.19
N LEU A 51 22.45 -0.46 17.46
CA LEU A 51 22.34 -1.79 16.85
C LEU A 51 21.09 -2.52 17.32
N ILE A 52 20.76 -2.47 18.62
CA ILE A 52 19.53 -3.06 19.16
C ILE A 52 18.29 -2.39 18.53
N ALA A 53 18.27 -1.06 18.48
CA ALA A 53 17.14 -0.32 17.92
C ALA A 53 16.92 -0.62 16.42
N SER A 54 17.97 -1.01 15.69
CA SER A 54 17.84 -1.37 14.27
C SER A 54 16.94 -2.58 14.02
N GLU A 55 16.76 -3.47 15.00
CA GLU A 55 15.86 -4.63 14.90
C GLU A 55 14.39 -4.23 14.81
N SER A 56 14.02 -3.06 15.35
CA SER A 56 12.67 -2.50 15.32
C SER A 56 12.58 -1.23 14.47
N ALA A 57 13.35 -1.17 13.37
CA ALA A 57 13.42 -0.02 12.47
C ALA A 57 13.68 1.33 13.19
N PHE A 58 14.44 1.29 14.28
CA PHE A 58 14.80 2.43 15.14
C PHE A 58 13.65 3.06 15.93
N ALA A 59 12.45 2.48 15.93
CA ALA A 59 11.29 3.03 16.64
C ALA A 59 11.56 3.33 18.13
N SER A 60 12.33 2.47 18.80
CA SER A 60 12.64 2.58 20.23
C SER A 60 13.48 3.80 20.62
N LEU A 61 14.15 4.45 19.65
CA LEU A 61 14.96 5.65 19.88
C LEU A 61 14.12 6.93 19.92
N PHE A 62 12.83 6.85 19.57
CA PHE A 62 11.95 8.00 19.49
C PHE A 62 10.82 7.89 20.53
N PRO A 63 10.32 9.03 21.05
CA PRO A 63 9.13 9.02 21.89
C PRO A 63 7.92 8.41 21.17
N ALA A 64 6.98 7.85 21.93
CA ALA A 64 5.69 7.45 21.39
C ALA A 64 5.03 8.63 20.65
N LYS A 65 4.35 8.35 19.53
CA LYS A 65 3.70 9.37 18.68
C LYS A 65 4.65 10.43 18.12
N SER A 66 5.94 10.10 17.96
CA SER A 66 6.95 11.00 17.41
C SER A 66 6.66 11.37 15.95
N ASN A 67 6.34 12.64 15.70
CA ASN A 67 6.22 13.19 14.35
C ASN A 67 7.54 13.12 13.58
N LEU A 68 8.69 13.19 14.27
CA LEU A 68 9.99 13.05 13.63
C LEU A 68 10.19 11.62 13.11
N TYR A 69 9.86 10.60 13.92
CA TYR A 69 9.95 9.21 13.49
C TYR A 69 8.99 8.94 12.31
N LEU A 70 7.74 9.40 12.42
CA LEU A 70 6.75 9.30 11.35
C LEU A 70 7.24 9.95 10.03
N LEU A 71 7.86 11.13 10.12
CA LEU A 71 8.48 11.78 8.97
C LEU A 71 9.58 10.89 8.38
N LEU A 72 10.52 10.42 9.19
CA LEU A 72 11.69 9.65 8.73
C LEU A 72 11.30 8.32 8.08
N ILE A 73 10.33 7.59 8.67
CA ILE A 73 9.87 6.32 8.10
C ILE A 73 9.14 6.54 6.77
N LEU A 74 8.32 7.60 6.65
CA LEU A 74 7.63 7.93 5.40
C LEU A 74 8.58 8.44 4.31
N LEU A 75 9.67 9.11 4.68
CA LEU A 75 10.72 9.54 3.72
C LEU A 75 11.40 8.34 3.03
N THR A 76 11.44 7.17 3.66
CA THR A 76 12.05 5.97 3.05
C THR A 76 11.40 5.62 1.71
N PHE A 77 10.08 5.78 1.63
CA PHE A 77 9.29 5.47 0.43
C PHE A 77 9.56 6.43 -0.73
N ILE A 78 10.05 7.65 -0.47
CA ILE A 78 10.46 8.58 -1.53
C ILE A 78 11.62 8.00 -2.34
N GLY A 79 12.60 7.39 -1.67
CA GLY A 79 13.73 6.72 -2.34
C GLY A 79 13.26 5.61 -3.28
N GLY A 80 12.34 4.77 -2.80
CA GLY A 80 11.70 3.73 -3.60
C GLY A 80 10.91 4.31 -4.79
N PHE A 81 10.14 5.38 -4.57
CA PHE A 81 9.34 6.01 -5.61
C PHE A 81 10.20 6.66 -6.70
N ILE A 82 11.26 7.36 -6.33
CA ILE A 82 12.21 7.94 -7.30
C ILE A 82 12.86 6.82 -8.12
N ALA A 83 13.29 5.74 -7.46
CA ALA A 83 13.89 4.60 -8.14
C ALA A 83 12.91 3.92 -9.11
N LEU A 84 11.64 3.79 -8.73
CA LEU A 84 10.58 3.30 -9.61
C LEU A 84 10.43 4.18 -10.86
N ILE A 85 10.32 5.51 -10.69
CA ILE A 85 10.22 6.44 -11.83
C ILE A 85 11.46 6.34 -12.74
N PHE A 86 12.65 6.18 -12.15
CA PHE A 86 13.87 5.94 -12.91
C PHE A 86 13.80 4.64 -13.72
N VAL A 87 13.43 3.52 -13.09
CA VAL A 87 13.36 2.21 -13.73
C VAL A 87 12.34 2.22 -14.88
N ILE A 88 11.14 2.72 -14.66
CA ILE A 88 10.09 2.69 -15.72
C ILE A 88 10.51 3.57 -16.91
N LYS A 89 11.08 4.75 -16.64
CA LYS A 89 11.48 5.70 -17.68
C LYS A 89 12.69 5.26 -18.48
N TYR A 90 13.74 4.76 -17.81
CA TYR A 90 15.03 4.50 -18.45
C TYR A 90 15.24 3.03 -18.82
N ILE A 91 14.75 2.10 -18.01
CA ILE A 91 14.87 0.66 -18.27
C ILE A 91 13.71 0.16 -19.13
N HIS A 92 12.46 0.50 -18.80
CA HIS A 92 11.31 0.00 -19.54
C HIS A 92 10.88 0.89 -20.72
N ARG A 93 11.28 2.17 -20.72
CA ARG A 93 10.78 3.19 -21.66
C ARG A 93 9.26 3.32 -21.59
N GLU A 94 8.74 3.20 -20.39
CA GLU A 94 7.32 3.28 -20.05
C GLU A 94 7.01 4.65 -19.43
N THR A 95 5.82 5.17 -19.73
CA THR A 95 5.29 6.37 -19.06
C THR A 95 4.51 6.01 -17.80
N LEU A 96 4.47 6.91 -16.82
CA LEU A 96 3.68 6.69 -15.60
C LEU A 96 2.22 6.35 -15.91
N THR A 97 1.60 7.01 -16.90
CA THR A 97 0.22 6.72 -17.32
C THR A 97 0.02 5.28 -17.78
N GLN A 98 0.96 4.71 -18.55
CA GLN A 98 0.88 3.32 -19.02
C GLN A 98 1.00 2.33 -17.86
N LEU A 99 1.80 2.67 -16.85
CA LEU A 99 1.90 1.89 -15.63
C LEU A 99 0.63 2.02 -14.79
N THR A 100 0.04 3.22 -14.69
CA THR A 100 -1.18 3.47 -13.91
C THR A 100 -2.38 2.74 -14.50
N THR A 101 -2.56 2.79 -15.83
CA THR A 101 -3.84 2.42 -16.43
C THR A 101 -3.75 2.00 -17.88
N SER A 102 -4.73 1.22 -18.31
CA SER A 102 -4.91 0.89 -19.72
C SER A 102 -5.57 2.01 -20.55
N ARG A 103 -6.10 3.04 -19.88
CA ARG A 103 -6.77 4.21 -20.46
C ARG A 103 -5.80 5.20 -21.11
N LYS A 104 -6.32 6.15 -21.90
CA LYS A 104 -5.52 7.22 -22.53
C LYS A 104 -4.93 8.23 -21.52
N LYS A 105 -5.58 8.39 -20.37
CA LYS A 105 -5.17 9.30 -19.30
C LYS A 105 -5.61 8.73 -17.95
N ILE A 106 -4.91 9.13 -16.90
CA ILE A 106 -5.28 8.82 -15.51
C ILE A 106 -6.65 9.43 -15.23
N ASP A 107 -7.56 8.60 -14.72
CA ASP A 107 -8.91 9.02 -14.35
C ASP A 107 -8.97 9.37 -12.85
N TRP A 108 -8.74 10.65 -12.54
CA TRP A 108 -8.81 11.16 -11.17
C TRP A 108 -10.19 11.01 -10.53
N GLY A 109 -11.26 10.89 -11.31
CA GLY A 109 -12.59 10.61 -10.77
C GLY A 109 -12.65 9.27 -10.06
N ARG A 110 -11.88 8.28 -10.53
CA ARG A 110 -11.75 6.95 -9.90
C ARG A 110 -10.91 7.00 -8.64
N PHE A 111 -9.83 7.76 -8.67
CA PHE A 111 -9.02 8.02 -7.48
C PHE A 111 -9.89 8.61 -6.37
N PHE A 112 -10.59 9.72 -6.63
CA PHE A 112 -11.43 10.36 -5.61
C PHE A 112 -12.63 9.51 -5.21
N PHE A 113 -13.15 8.66 -6.10
CA PHE A 113 -14.20 7.71 -5.72
C PHE A 113 -13.68 6.65 -4.75
N GLY A 114 -12.55 6.01 -5.03
CA GLY A 114 -11.94 5.02 -4.14
C GLY A 114 -11.57 5.63 -2.79
N PHE A 115 -10.94 6.80 -2.80
CA PHE A 115 -10.60 7.57 -1.60
C PHE A 115 -11.84 7.93 -0.79
N GLY A 116 -12.84 8.56 -1.42
CA GLY A 116 -14.04 9.03 -0.75
C GLY A 116 -14.88 7.89 -0.17
N LEU A 117 -14.95 6.75 -0.88
CA LEU A 117 -15.70 5.57 -0.43
C LEU A 117 -15.14 5.02 0.88
N ILE A 118 -13.82 4.78 0.95
CA ILE A 118 -13.21 4.25 2.18
C ILE A 118 -13.13 5.31 3.28
N ALA A 119 -12.86 6.57 2.93
CA ALA A 119 -12.78 7.62 3.92
C ALA A 119 -14.13 7.85 4.62
N ALA A 120 -15.22 7.92 3.84
CA ALA A 120 -16.56 8.05 4.40
C ALA A 120 -16.94 6.84 5.25
N LEU A 121 -16.63 5.63 4.79
CA LEU A 121 -16.88 4.42 5.56
C LEU A 121 -16.13 4.43 6.88
N SER A 122 -14.80 4.62 6.86
CA SER A 122 -13.96 4.62 8.06
C SER A 122 -14.40 5.70 9.05
N ILE A 123 -14.71 6.91 8.59
CA ILE A 123 -15.21 7.99 9.46
C ILE A 123 -16.54 7.57 10.09
N VAL A 124 -17.51 7.08 9.31
CA VAL A 124 -18.82 6.68 9.82
C VAL A 124 -18.70 5.52 10.82
N THR A 125 -17.89 4.51 10.53
CA THR A 125 -17.71 3.36 11.42
C THR A 125 -17.00 3.76 12.71
N THR A 126 -15.95 4.58 12.64
CA THR A 126 -15.24 5.04 13.85
C THR A 126 -16.12 5.95 14.69
N VAL A 127 -16.90 6.86 14.08
CA VAL A 127 -17.82 7.72 14.82
C VAL A 127 -18.93 6.90 15.46
N PHE A 128 -19.51 5.93 14.74
CA PHE A 128 -20.52 5.03 15.30
C PHE A 128 -19.97 4.24 16.48
N ASP A 129 -18.76 3.69 16.35
CA ASP A 129 -18.13 2.90 17.40
C ASP A 129 -17.77 3.76 18.62
N PHE A 130 -17.24 4.96 18.41
CA PHE A 130 -16.95 5.93 19.47
C PHE A 130 -18.20 6.27 20.31
N TYR A 131 -19.36 6.46 19.69
CA TYR A 131 -20.61 6.73 20.42
C TYR A 131 -21.25 5.48 21.02
N SER A 132 -20.96 4.29 20.48
CA SER A 132 -21.51 3.03 20.96
C SER A 132 -20.71 2.48 22.14
N ASN A 133 -19.39 2.69 22.14
CA ASN A 133 -18.44 2.18 23.11
C ASN A 133 -17.49 3.30 23.60
N PRO A 134 -18.00 4.41 24.15
CA PRO A 134 -17.19 5.59 24.49
C PRO A 134 -16.09 5.31 25.52
N GLU A 135 -16.24 4.28 26.34
CA GLU A 135 -15.25 3.82 27.33
C GLU A 135 -13.96 3.28 26.70
N ASN A 136 -14.01 2.86 25.42
CA ASN A 136 -12.84 2.37 24.70
C ASN A 136 -11.98 3.50 24.12
N TYR A 137 -12.41 4.76 24.23
CA TYR A 137 -11.76 5.87 23.53
C TYR A 137 -11.36 7.01 24.45
N VAL A 138 -10.21 7.60 24.15
CA VAL A 138 -9.76 8.88 24.72
C VAL A 138 -9.55 9.89 23.60
N VAL A 139 -10.13 11.08 23.76
CA VAL A 139 -9.81 12.23 22.90
C VAL A 139 -8.46 12.79 23.33
N GLN A 140 -7.43 12.53 22.53
CA GLN A 140 -6.03 12.90 22.81
C GLN A 140 -5.55 14.10 21.99
N PHE A 141 -6.47 14.85 21.39
CA PHE A 141 -6.16 15.87 20.39
C PHE A 141 -5.33 17.03 20.97
N GLU A 142 -4.09 17.15 20.49
CA GLU A 142 -3.23 18.30 20.74
C GLU A 142 -2.97 19.05 19.43
N LEU A 143 -3.40 20.32 19.36
CA LEU A 143 -3.44 21.07 18.10
C LEU A 143 -2.08 21.15 17.39
N ILE A 144 -1.00 21.48 18.11
CA ILE A 144 0.31 21.68 17.48
C ILE A 144 0.92 20.34 17.00
N PRO A 145 1.01 19.27 17.82
CA PRO A 145 1.43 17.96 17.35
C PRO A 145 0.56 17.42 16.21
N PHE A 146 -0.76 17.59 16.29
CA PHE A 146 -1.68 17.19 15.23
C PHE A 146 -1.43 17.94 13.92
N LEU A 147 -1.23 19.26 13.95
CA LEU A 147 -0.99 20.04 12.71
C LEU A 147 0.32 19.66 12.04
N ILE A 148 1.37 19.40 12.82
CA ILE A 148 2.66 18.91 12.30
C ILE A 148 2.45 17.54 11.65
N MET A 149 1.81 16.61 12.36
CA MET A 149 1.47 15.29 11.85
C MET A 149 0.62 15.38 10.58
N PHE A 150 -0.42 16.21 10.57
CA PHE A 150 -1.35 16.42 9.46
C PHE A 150 -0.59 16.80 8.19
N VAL A 151 0.32 17.76 8.26
CA VAL A 151 1.15 18.17 7.12
C VAL A 151 2.01 17.00 6.64
N ILE A 152 2.64 16.26 7.55
CA ILE A 152 3.46 15.09 7.22
C ILE A 152 2.62 14.05 6.48
N VAL A 153 1.49 13.63 7.04
CA VAL A 153 0.71 12.51 6.50
C VAL A 153 -0.01 12.88 5.21
N VAL A 154 -0.56 14.09 5.09
CA VAL A 154 -1.24 14.53 3.86
C VAL A 154 -0.28 14.61 2.68
N VAL A 155 0.99 14.93 2.91
CA VAL A 155 2.01 14.99 1.86
C VAL A 155 2.62 13.63 1.58
N LEU A 156 3.01 12.89 2.61
CA LEU A 156 3.85 11.71 2.45
C LEU A 156 3.10 10.38 2.37
N ILE A 157 1.94 10.22 3.02
CA ILE A 157 1.15 8.98 2.88
C ILE A 157 0.74 8.75 1.43
N PRO A 158 0.23 9.74 0.66
CA PRO A 158 -0.07 9.52 -0.75
C PRO A 158 1.13 9.09 -1.57
N ILE A 159 2.36 9.51 -1.23
CA ILE A 159 3.59 9.08 -1.90
C ILE A 159 3.92 7.63 -1.51
N GLN A 160 3.85 7.31 -0.21
CA GLN A 160 4.07 5.96 0.32
C GLN A 160 3.10 4.95 -0.31
N THR A 161 1.79 5.19 -0.24
CA THR A 161 0.79 4.30 -0.82
C THR A 161 0.92 4.24 -2.35
N SER A 162 1.27 5.35 -3.01
CA SER A 162 1.53 5.34 -4.45
C SER A 162 2.70 4.44 -4.80
N PHE A 163 3.83 4.56 -4.10
CA PHE A 163 4.98 3.68 -4.33
C PHE A 163 4.59 2.21 -4.20
N GLU A 164 3.88 1.85 -3.14
CA GLU A 164 3.45 0.46 -2.93
C GLU A 164 2.52 -0.01 -4.04
N GLU A 165 1.48 0.77 -4.38
CA GLU A 165 0.56 0.41 -5.47
C GLU A 165 1.30 0.27 -6.80
N TYR A 166 2.13 1.25 -7.17
CA TYR A 166 2.88 1.19 -8.42
C TYR A 166 3.90 0.05 -8.45
N PHE A 167 4.50 -0.31 -7.32
CA PHE A 167 5.44 -1.41 -7.24
C PHE A 167 4.73 -2.77 -7.33
N PHE A 168 3.69 -2.99 -6.51
CA PHE A 168 2.99 -4.27 -6.45
C PHE A 168 2.00 -4.47 -7.59
N ARG A 169 1.10 -3.51 -7.81
CA ARG A 169 -0.01 -3.62 -8.78
C ARG A 169 0.39 -3.12 -10.16
N GLY A 170 1.37 -2.25 -10.26
CA GLY A 170 1.98 -1.86 -11.53
C GLY A 170 3.09 -2.82 -11.93
N TYR A 171 4.27 -2.58 -11.38
CA TYR A 171 5.53 -3.14 -11.84
C TYR A 171 5.59 -4.67 -11.72
N LEU A 172 5.41 -5.22 -10.52
CA LEU A 172 5.48 -6.66 -10.27
C LEU A 172 4.31 -7.41 -10.91
N MET A 173 3.08 -6.91 -10.78
CA MET A 173 1.90 -7.54 -11.38
C MET A 173 2.02 -7.65 -12.90
N GLN A 174 2.53 -6.60 -13.58
CA GLN A 174 2.75 -6.66 -15.01
C GLN A 174 3.87 -7.64 -15.40
N GLY A 175 5.03 -7.56 -14.74
CA GLY A 175 6.17 -8.43 -15.02
C GLY A 175 5.87 -9.91 -14.80
N ILE A 176 5.29 -10.24 -13.65
CA ILE A 176 4.89 -11.61 -13.30
C ILE A 176 3.78 -12.09 -14.25
N GLY A 177 2.82 -11.22 -14.58
CA GLY A 177 1.71 -11.59 -15.45
C GLY A 177 2.14 -11.94 -16.88
N ILE A 178 3.09 -11.19 -17.46
CA ILE A 178 3.68 -11.55 -18.75
C ILE A 178 4.44 -12.87 -18.66
N ALA A 179 5.26 -13.06 -17.61
CA ALA A 179 6.03 -14.29 -17.43
C ALA A 179 5.14 -15.53 -17.26
N ALA A 180 4.07 -15.42 -16.47
CA ALA A 180 3.12 -16.49 -16.21
C ALA A 180 2.07 -16.68 -17.32
N LYS A 181 1.96 -15.71 -18.25
CA LYS A 181 0.97 -15.65 -19.33
C LYS A 181 -0.49 -15.78 -18.84
N ASN A 182 -0.76 -15.34 -17.61
CA ASN A 182 -2.09 -15.35 -16.99
C ASN A 182 -2.21 -14.28 -15.89
N LYS A 183 -3.45 -13.99 -15.47
CA LYS A 183 -3.75 -12.91 -14.52
C LYS A 183 -3.83 -13.33 -13.05
N TRP A 184 -4.06 -14.61 -12.77
CA TRP A 184 -4.28 -15.07 -11.39
C TRP A 184 -2.96 -15.26 -10.63
N VAL A 185 -1.89 -15.68 -11.32
CA VAL A 185 -0.55 -15.81 -10.72
C VAL A 185 -0.01 -14.48 -10.21
N PRO A 186 0.05 -13.38 -11.00
CA PRO A 186 0.51 -12.11 -10.48
C PRO A 186 -0.41 -11.57 -9.38
N LEU A 187 -1.73 -11.76 -9.47
CA LEU A 187 -2.67 -11.38 -8.41
C LEU A 187 -2.32 -12.08 -7.08
N LEU A 188 -2.15 -13.40 -7.11
CA LEU A 188 -1.79 -14.20 -5.93
C LEU A 188 -0.44 -13.77 -5.35
N ILE A 189 0.61 -13.75 -6.18
CA ILE A 189 1.98 -13.50 -5.72
C ILE A 189 2.11 -12.09 -5.14
N THR A 190 1.61 -11.07 -5.85
CA THR A 190 1.74 -9.68 -5.37
C THR A 190 0.92 -9.44 -4.10
N SER A 191 -0.25 -10.07 -3.97
CA SER A 191 -1.09 -9.95 -2.76
C SER A 191 -0.43 -10.60 -1.54
N VAL A 192 0.17 -11.78 -1.72
CA VAL A 192 0.87 -12.50 -0.64
C VAL A 192 2.15 -11.77 -0.23
N ILE A 193 2.94 -11.28 -1.19
CA ILE A 193 4.16 -10.52 -0.86
C ILE A 193 3.79 -9.21 -0.16
N PHE A 194 2.81 -8.47 -0.67
CA PHE A 194 2.33 -7.23 -0.04
C PHE A 194 1.89 -7.47 1.41
N GLY A 195 1.05 -8.48 1.64
CA GLY A 195 0.62 -8.83 2.99
C GLY A 195 1.78 -9.29 3.86
N GLY A 196 2.67 -10.13 3.32
CA GLY A 196 3.83 -10.68 4.02
C GLY A 196 4.83 -9.64 4.52
N LEU A 197 4.94 -8.48 3.87
CA LEU A 197 5.78 -7.38 4.36
C LEU A 197 5.32 -6.82 5.72
N HIS A 198 4.08 -7.08 6.12
CA HIS A 198 3.49 -6.64 7.38
C HIS A 198 3.61 -7.69 8.49
N PHE A 199 4.28 -8.83 8.25
CA PHE A 199 4.35 -9.93 9.21
C PHE A 199 5.02 -9.55 10.54
N PHE A 200 5.96 -8.59 10.50
CA PHE A 200 6.68 -8.11 11.68
C PHE A 200 6.05 -6.86 12.30
N ASN A 201 4.82 -6.50 11.91
CA ASN A 201 4.12 -5.39 12.50
C ASN A 201 3.66 -5.74 13.94
N PRO A 202 3.63 -4.76 14.87
CA PRO A 202 3.15 -4.96 16.24
C PRO A 202 1.73 -5.55 16.32
N GLU A 203 0.87 -5.22 15.35
CA GLU A 203 -0.48 -5.77 15.22
C GLU A 203 -0.47 -7.30 15.13
N VAL A 204 0.50 -7.89 14.42
CA VAL A 204 0.62 -9.35 14.27
C VAL A 204 1.10 -9.99 15.56
N GLU A 205 1.98 -9.34 16.31
CA GLU A 205 2.41 -9.81 17.63
C GLU A 205 1.23 -9.85 18.61
N LYS A 206 0.32 -8.87 18.53
CA LYS A 206 -0.81 -8.70 19.45
C LYS A 206 -2.04 -9.53 19.08
N ILE A 207 -2.43 -9.54 17.81
CA ILE A 207 -3.61 -10.27 17.30
C ILE A 207 -3.23 -11.73 16.97
N GLY A 208 -1.94 -12.00 16.74
CA GLY A 208 -1.44 -13.27 16.23
C GLY A 208 -1.52 -13.36 14.71
N ASN A 209 -1.06 -14.50 14.17
CA ASN A 209 -0.97 -14.75 12.73
C ASN A 209 -2.29 -14.61 11.96
N VAL A 210 -3.44 -14.59 12.65
CA VAL A 210 -4.75 -14.33 12.03
C VAL A 210 -4.82 -12.94 11.40
N ALA A 211 -4.06 -11.95 11.90
CA ALA A 211 -3.93 -10.62 11.29
C ALA A 211 -3.45 -10.66 9.83
N MET A 212 -2.70 -11.72 9.45
CA MET A 212 -2.25 -11.89 8.08
C MET A 212 -3.40 -12.12 7.09
N ILE A 213 -4.56 -12.61 7.56
CA ILE A 213 -5.76 -12.71 6.72
C ILE A 213 -6.17 -11.31 6.26
N TYR A 214 -6.15 -10.33 7.17
CA TYR A 214 -6.43 -8.94 6.84
C TYR A 214 -5.38 -8.38 5.85
N TYR A 215 -4.09 -8.46 6.16
CA TYR A 215 -3.05 -7.89 5.30
C TYR A 215 -3.01 -8.51 3.88
N ILE A 216 -3.09 -9.84 3.78
CA ILE A 216 -3.13 -10.54 2.49
C ILE A 216 -4.48 -10.29 1.79
N GLY A 217 -5.58 -10.24 2.54
CA GLY A 217 -6.92 -9.92 2.04
C GLY A 217 -7.00 -8.53 1.42
N THR A 218 -6.40 -7.52 2.06
CA THR A 218 -6.21 -6.17 1.51
C THR A 218 -5.35 -6.23 0.26
N GLY A 219 -4.29 -7.04 0.30
CA GLY A 219 -3.49 -7.44 -0.86
C GLY A 219 -4.34 -7.78 -2.09
N PHE A 220 -5.22 -8.77 -1.90
CA PHE A 220 -6.15 -9.26 -2.91
C PHE A 220 -7.18 -8.23 -3.33
N PHE A 221 -7.79 -7.52 -2.38
CA PHE A 221 -8.81 -6.51 -2.69
C PHE A 221 -8.26 -5.45 -3.64
N LEU A 222 -7.10 -4.86 -3.32
CA LEU A 222 -6.43 -3.85 -4.14
C LEU A 222 -5.98 -4.40 -5.50
N GLY A 223 -5.54 -5.66 -5.55
CA GLY A 223 -5.21 -6.34 -6.81
C GLY A 223 -6.43 -6.62 -7.69
N ILE A 224 -7.55 -7.07 -7.09
CA ILE A 224 -8.81 -7.34 -7.79
C ILE A 224 -9.36 -6.06 -8.39
N ILE A 225 -9.45 -4.97 -7.63
CA ILE A 225 -9.96 -3.70 -8.18
C ILE A 225 -9.07 -3.18 -9.31
N THR A 226 -7.75 -3.37 -9.23
CA THR A 226 -6.83 -2.98 -10.32
C THR A 226 -7.12 -3.75 -11.60
N LEU A 227 -7.24 -5.08 -11.52
CA LEU A 227 -7.49 -5.93 -12.69
C LEU A 227 -8.91 -5.73 -13.25
N MET A 228 -9.90 -5.63 -12.36
CA MET A 228 -11.30 -5.42 -12.77
C MET A 228 -11.49 -4.04 -13.39
N ASP A 229 -10.84 -3.02 -12.85
CA ASP A 229 -10.96 -1.65 -13.36
C ASP A 229 -10.05 -1.35 -14.53
N GLU A 230 -9.11 -2.24 -14.85
CA GLU A 230 -8.12 -2.04 -15.90
C GLU A 230 -7.19 -0.83 -15.65
N GLY A 231 -6.89 -0.57 -14.38
CA GLY A 231 -5.99 0.47 -13.89
C GLY A 231 -6.03 0.63 -12.37
N MET A 232 -5.00 1.25 -11.80
CA MET A 232 -4.78 1.37 -10.35
C MET A 232 -5.48 2.57 -9.71
N GLU A 233 -6.20 3.42 -10.44
CA GLU A 233 -6.73 4.66 -9.89
C GLU A 233 -7.62 4.43 -8.65
N LEU A 234 -8.45 3.38 -8.68
CA LEU A 234 -9.26 3.00 -7.50
C LEU A 234 -8.40 2.49 -6.34
N SER A 235 -7.37 1.70 -6.60
CA SER A 235 -6.50 1.16 -5.55
C SER A 235 -5.61 2.24 -4.93
N LEU A 236 -5.08 3.15 -5.74
CA LEU A 236 -4.36 4.35 -5.30
C LEU A 236 -5.22 5.21 -4.36
N GLY A 237 -6.45 5.51 -4.78
CA GLY A 237 -7.38 6.31 -3.98
C GLY A 237 -7.78 5.61 -2.68
N PHE A 238 -8.16 4.34 -2.78
CA PHE A 238 -8.57 3.53 -1.63
C PHE A 238 -7.43 3.38 -0.62
N HIS A 239 -6.23 2.99 -1.05
CA HIS A 239 -5.09 2.80 -0.15
C HIS A 239 -4.68 4.12 0.53
N ALA A 240 -4.59 5.22 -0.23
CA ALA A 240 -4.31 6.53 0.34
C ALA A 240 -5.39 6.96 1.36
N GLY A 241 -6.66 6.72 1.05
CA GLY A 241 -7.78 7.03 1.94
C GLY A 241 -7.74 6.23 3.24
N THR A 242 -7.47 4.93 3.16
CA THR A 242 -7.33 4.05 4.32
C THR A 242 -6.24 4.57 5.27
N ASN A 243 -5.02 4.75 4.77
CA ASN A 243 -3.89 5.10 5.62
C ASN A 243 -4.01 6.54 6.15
N LEU A 244 -4.52 7.48 5.35
CA LEU A 244 -4.67 8.86 5.77
C LEU A 244 -5.76 9.02 6.84
N ILE A 245 -6.90 8.35 6.69
CA ILE A 245 -7.97 8.45 7.69
C ILE A 245 -7.59 7.75 8.98
N ILE A 246 -6.94 6.59 8.92
CA ILE A 246 -6.41 5.92 10.13
C ILE A 246 -5.45 6.87 10.84
N ALA A 247 -4.41 7.36 10.15
CA ALA A 247 -3.40 8.21 10.77
C ALA A 247 -3.94 9.51 11.40
N LEU A 248 -5.01 10.08 10.85
CA LEU A 248 -5.62 11.33 11.34
C LEU A 248 -6.66 11.10 12.44
N LEU A 249 -7.49 10.05 12.31
CA LEU A 249 -8.70 9.91 13.10
C LEU A 249 -8.49 9.08 14.37
N VAL A 250 -7.79 7.95 14.27
CA VAL A 250 -7.70 6.97 15.37
C VAL A 250 -6.35 6.24 15.37
N THR A 251 -5.74 6.10 16.53
CA THR A 251 -4.51 5.33 16.76
C THR A 251 -4.72 4.39 17.95
N ALA A 252 -3.91 3.33 18.07
CA ALA A 252 -3.79 2.54 19.29
C ALA A 252 -2.32 2.44 19.72
N ASP A 253 -2.05 1.95 20.94
CA ASP A 253 -0.68 1.71 21.43
C ASP A 253 -0.05 0.44 20.84
N TRP A 254 -0.86 -0.45 20.27
CA TRP A 254 -0.46 -1.69 19.64
C TRP A 254 -0.34 -1.62 18.10
N THR A 255 -0.54 -0.46 17.49
CA THR A 255 -0.41 -0.28 16.02
C THR A 255 0.99 0.18 15.61
N VAL A 256 1.43 -0.21 14.41
CA VAL A 256 2.74 0.16 13.85
C VAL A 256 2.91 1.67 13.72
N PHE A 257 1.84 2.36 13.32
CA PHE A 257 1.78 3.81 13.32
C PHE A 257 1.05 4.26 14.58
N GLN A 258 1.82 4.77 15.53
CA GLN A 258 1.30 5.55 16.65
C GLN A 258 1.37 7.01 16.29
N THR A 259 0.22 7.69 16.22
CA THR A 259 0.15 9.06 15.70
C THR A 259 -0.49 10.02 16.70
N ASN A 260 -0.33 11.33 16.45
CA ASN A 260 -1.06 12.38 17.15
C ASN A 260 -2.50 12.52 16.61
N SER A 261 -3.20 11.41 16.36
CA SER A 261 -4.59 11.36 15.88
C SER A 261 -5.57 11.99 16.88
N ILE A 262 -6.81 12.24 16.44
CA ILE A 262 -7.87 12.79 17.31
C ILE A 262 -8.22 11.81 18.45
N LEU A 263 -8.42 10.54 18.11
CA LEU A 263 -8.83 9.50 19.04
C LEU A 263 -7.66 8.56 19.33
N LEU A 264 -7.57 8.13 20.59
CA LEU A 264 -6.80 6.99 21.05
C LEU A 264 -7.79 5.87 21.39
N ASP A 265 -7.68 4.75 20.71
CA ASP A 265 -8.37 3.52 21.04
C ASP A 265 -7.60 2.77 22.14
N LEU A 266 -8.29 2.45 23.22
CA LEU A 266 -7.79 1.75 24.40
C LEU A 266 -8.21 0.27 24.42
N SER A 267 -8.97 -0.18 23.42
CA SER A 267 -9.42 -1.55 23.35
C SER A 267 -8.25 -2.52 23.11
N ASP A 268 -8.31 -3.67 23.78
CA ASP A 268 -7.44 -4.79 23.45
C ASP A 268 -7.82 -5.31 22.06
N PRO A 269 -6.83 -5.55 21.17
CA PRO A 269 -7.13 -5.96 19.82
C PRO A 269 -7.76 -7.37 19.80
N GLY A 270 -8.98 -7.47 19.30
CA GLY A 270 -9.69 -8.74 19.16
C GLY A 270 -9.06 -9.63 18.08
N ALA A 271 -8.70 -10.86 18.41
CA ALA A 271 -8.29 -11.89 17.42
C ALA A 271 -9.48 -12.63 16.78
N GLY A 272 -10.70 -12.09 16.96
CA GLY A 272 -11.97 -12.73 16.60
C GLY A 272 -12.46 -12.40 15.20
N ILE A 273 -13.79 -12.34 15.06
CA ILE A 273 -14.45 -12.10 13.76
C ILE A 273 -14.07 -10.75 13.13
N GLU A 274 -13.64 -9.78 13.94
CA GLU A 274 -13.27 -8.42 13.53
C GLU A 274 -12.10 -8.39 12.54
N VAL A 275 -11.13 -9.31 12.65
CA VAL A 275 -9.98 -9.38 11.73
C VAL A 275 -10.39 -9.89 10.35
N VAL A 276 -11.37 -10.80 10.31
CA VAL A 276 -11.79 -11.48 9.09
C VAL A 276 -12.98 -10.79 8.42
N LEU A 277 -13.76 -10.02 9.17
CA LEU A 277 -14.95 -9.29 8.72
C LEU A 277 -14.63 -8.33 7.54
N PRO A 278 -13.55 -7.52 7.58
CA PRO A 278 -13.18 -6.69 6.44
C PRO A 278 -13.00 -7.51 5.16
N VAL A 279 -12.36 -8.67 5.24
CA VAL A 279 -11.98 -9.47 4.07
C VAL A 279 -13.16 -10.22 3.47
N PHE A 280 -14.03 -10.81 4.31
CA PHE A 280 -15.10 -11.69 3.82
C PHE A 280 -16.46 -11.01 3.69
N ILE A 281 -16.65 -9.82 4.27
CA ILE A 281 -17.92 -9.07 4.18
C ILE A 281 -17.68 -7.71 3.56
N LEU A 282 -16.82 -6.88 4.15
CA LEU A 282 -16.70 -5.49 3.73
C LEU A 282 -16.10 -5.34 2.32
N TYR A 283 -14.98 -5.98 2.04
CA TYR A 283 -14.31 -5.93 0.75
C TYR A 283 -15.20 -6.48 -0.38
N PRO A 284 -15.90 -7.62 -0.24
CA PRO A 284 -16.91 -8.05 -1.21
C PRO A 284 -18.02 -7.02 -1.46
N LEU A 285 -18.52 -6.34 -0.42
CA LEU A 285 -19.52 -5.28 -0.59
C LEU A 285 -18.95 -4.08 -1.36
N LEU A 286 -17.74 -3.64 -1.03
CA LEU A 286 -17.05 -2.54 -1.72
C LEU A 286 -16.73 -2.91 -3.17
N LEU A 287 -16.32 -4.15 -3.43
CA LEU A 287 -16.18 -4.70 -4.78
C LEU A 287 -17.51 -4.63 -5.54
N GLY A 288 -18.62 -5.00 -4.91
CA GLY A 288 -19.96 -4.90 -5.48
C GLY A 288 -20.35 -3.47 -5.85
N ILE A 289 -20.07 -2.50 -4.96
CA ILE A 289 -20.31 -1.07 -5.20
C ILE A 289 -19.49 -0.57 -6.40
N MET A 290 -18.19 -0.87 -6.44
CA MET A 290 -17.31 -0.47 -7.55
C MET A 290 -17.72 -1.14 -8.86
N ALA A 291 -18.06 -2.42 -8.81
CA ALA A 291 -18.52 -3.19 -9.97
C ALA A 291 -19.82 -2.63 -10.55
N TRP A 292 -20.77 -2.26 -9.69
CA TRP A 292 -22.00 -1.60 -10.11
C TRP A 292 -21.71 -0.22 -10.71
N LYS A 293 -20.93 0.62 -10.00
CA LYS A 293 -20.62 1.99 -10.42
C LYS A 293 -19.90 2.05 -11.78
N TYR A 294 -18.96 1.15 -11.99
CA TYR A 294 -18.10 1.11 -13.17
C TYR A 294 -18.44 0.00 -14.16
N LYS A 295 -19.59 -0.66 -13.95
CA LYS A 295 -20.16 -1.67 -14.85
C LYS A 295 -19.17 -2.78 -15.17
N TRP A 296 -18.47 -3.29 -14.17
CA TRP A 296 -17.51 -4.36 -14.35
C TRP A 296 -18.19 -5.66 -14.77
N THR A 297 -17.75 -6.20 -15.91
CA THR A 297 -18.20 -7.49 -16.46
C THR A 297 -17.01 -8.43 -16.67
N HIS A 298 -17.30 -9.68 -17.05
CA HIS A 298 -16.29 -10.69 -17.45
C HIS A 298 -15.24 -11.00 -16.37
N TRP A 299 -15.64 -11.09 -15.10
CA TRP A 299 -14.79 -11.37 -13.95
C TRP A 299 -13.84 -12.56 -14.15
N ARG A 300 -14.34 -13.68 -14.69
CA ARG A 300 -13.52 -14.87 -14.96
C ARG A 300 -12.36 -14.54 -15.90
N GLU A 301 -12.62 -13.82 -16.97
CA GLU A 301 -11.58 -13.40 -17.92
C GLU A 301 -10.64 -12.36 -17.30
N LYS A 302 -11.17 -11.40 -16.53
CA LYS A 302 -10.38 -10.34 -15.90
C LYS A 302 -9.48 -10.81 -14.76
N LEU A 303 -9.83 -11.89 -14.06
CA LEU A 303 -9.04 -12.41 -12.94
C LEU A 303 -8.26 -13.69 -13.28
N PHE A 304 -8.81 -14.55 -14.14
CA PHE A 304 -8.22 -15.87 -14.46
C PHE A 304 -7.88 -16.04 -15.94
N GLY A 305 -8.13 -15.04 -16.77
CA GLY A 305 -7.86 -15.10 -18.22
C GLY A 305 -6.37 -15.21 -18.54
N LYS A 306 -6.10 -15.74 -19.74
CA LYS A 306 -4.75 -15.78 -20.33
C LYS A 306 -4.31 -14.39 -20.76
N ILE A 307 -2.99 -14.22 -20.86
CA ILE A 307 -2.33 -13.03 -21.37
C ILE A 307 -1.53 -13.49 -22.57
N ASN A 308 -2.00 -13.14 -23.77
CA ASN A 308 -1.33 -13.51 -25.00
C ASN A 308 -0.49 -12.32 -25.50
N PRO A 309 0.70 -12.56 -26.04
CA PRO A 309 1.43 -11.54 -26.77
C PRO A 309 0.62 -11.09 -28.01
N PRO A 310 0.70 -9.81 -28.40
CA PRO A 310 0.19 -9.33 -29.68
C PRO A 310 0.71 -10.18 -30.85
N ASP A 311 -0.11 -10.36 -31.90
CA ASP A 311 0.21 -11.21 -33.07
C ASP A 311 1.53 -10.80 -33.76
N GLU A 312 1.89 -9.51 -33.74
CA GLU A 312 3.15 -8.98 -34.30
C GLU A 312 4.42 -9.51 -33.62
N LEU A 313 4.35 -9.95 -32.36
CA LEU A 313 5.49 -10.52 -31.65
C LEU A 313 5.67 -12.02 -31.96
N ILE A 314 4.59 -12.71 -32.36
CA ILE A 314 4.61 -14.13 -32.68
C ILE A 314 5.36 -14.37 -34.00
N SER A 315 5.24 -13.46 -34.97
CA SER A 315 5.91 -13.56 -36.28
C SER A 315 7.41 -13.27 -36.28
N ILE A 316 8.00 -12.83 -35.16
CA ILE A 316 9.44 -12.55 -35.04
C ILE A 316 10.18 -13.75 -34.40
N GLU A 317 9.46 -14.63 -33.72
CA GLU A 317 10.01 -15.83 -33.06
C GLU A 317 9.89 -17.12 -33.91
N GLU A 318 9.20 -17.08 -35.07
CA GLU A 318 9.21 -18.14 -36.10
C GLU A 318 10.28 -17.90 -37.17
#